data_AF-A0A2D6HEQ7-F1
#
_entry.id   AF-A0A2D6HEQ7-F1
#
_cell.length_a   1.000
_cell.length_b   1.000
_cell.length_c   1.000
_cell.angle_alpha   90.00
_cell.angle_beta   90.00
_cell.angle_gamma   90.00
#
_symmetry.space_group_name_H-M   'P 1'
#
loop_
_entity.id
_entity.type
_entity.pdbx_description
1 polymer ?
#
loop_
_entity_poly.entity_id
_entity_poly.type
_entity_poly.pdbx_seq_one_letter_code
_entity_poly.pdbx_strand_id
1 'polypeptide(L)'
;MIGLLVAGTLCCGGADEDWHAVWSGLSVLEALSTEEGPTRAMESLRLESLAAARTDPLRKAVLHFHLERLAGGRPAPVAPPRRLVLSPGEAWPMARALAPGEAADAALLAAVGEVCDGPALARCLVLGYERFQALSEVFRADDALRLGEALHERARAPWSAGNLGRILGRLGRAGEGRAVLSEQLAREGDPAVRLALYDDRGLLALGAGEWELARADLGLALVQGSPSAAVVLGQRALAHGRSLRARALFREGARAVPPRPWALRGWGLSMLAGQETGLPDPLTTVTDPSSRDR
;
A
#
# COMPACT_ATOMS: atom_id res chain seq x y z
N MET A 1 27.71 -22.23 -20.25
CA MET A 1 27.96 -23.20 -19.16
C MET A 1 28.76 -22.48 -18.08
N ILE A 2 28.07 -21.77 -17.18
CA ILE A 2 28.72 -21.09 -16.05
C ILE A 2 28.74 -22.09 -14.90
N GLY A 3 29.89 -22.70 -14.66
CA GLY A 3 30.11 -23.53 -13.47
C GLY A 3 30.27 -22.63 -12.26
N LEU A 4 29.15 -22.20 -11.66
CA LEU A 4 29.17 -21.51 -10.36
C LEU A 4 29.37 -22.59 -9.28
N LEU A 5 30.63 -22.95 -9.04
CA LEU A 5 31.04 -23.75 -7.89
C LEU A 5 31.10 -22.81 -6.67
N VAL A 6 29.95 -22.57 -6.04
CA VAL A 6 29.91 -21.99 -4.69
C VAL A 6 30.16 -23.12 -3.70
N ALA A 7 31.39 -23.62 -3.68
CA ALA A 7 31.87 -24.49 -2.61
C ALA A 7 32.49 -23.59 -1.52
N GLY A 8 31.62 -22.86 -0.81
CA GLY A 8 32.00 -22.11 0.37
C GLY A 8 32.07 -23.08 1.55
N THR A 9 33.28 -23.50 1.92
CA THR A 9 33.52 -24.31 3.12
C THR A 9 33.07 -23.51 4.35
N LEU A 10 31.92 -23.86 4.93
CA LEU A 10 31.43 -23.30 6.20
C LEU A 10 32.30 -23.86 7.34
N CYS A 11 33.33 -23.12 7.72
CA CYS A 11 34.17 -23.43 8.87
C CYS A 11 33.53 -22.90 10.16
N CYS A 12 33.06 -23.81 11.03
CA CYS A 12 32.87 -23.64 12.48
C CYS A 12 32.37 -22.27 12.97
N GLY A 13 31.28 -21.76 12.40
CA GLY A 13 30.59 -20.58 12.90
C GLY A 13 29.66 -20.89 14.08
N GLY A 14 29.23 -19.85 14.81
CA GLY A 14 28.16 -20.01 15.79
C GLY A 14 26.84 -20.41 15.11
N ALA A 15 25.90 -21.02 15.85
CA ALA A 15 24.62 -21.51 15.28
C ALA A 15 23.82 -20.44 14.50
N ASP A 16 24.03 -19.14 14.77
CA ASP A 16 23.40 -18.03 14.05
C ASP A 16 24.06 -17.75 12.68
N GLU A 17 25.39 -17.96 12.54
CA GLU A 17 26.11 -17.80 11.28
C GLU A 17 25.71 -18.88 10.26
N ASP A 18 25.36 -20.06 10.74
CA ASP A 18 24.91 -21.19 9.91
C ASP A 18 23.59 -20.87 9.18
N TRP A 19 22.64 -20.18 9.83
CA TRP A 19 21.35 -19.86 9.23
C TRP A 19 21.41 -18.77 8.16
N HIS A 20 22.26 -17.77 8.33
CA HIS A 20 22.45 -16.72 7.33
C HIS A 20 22.90 -17.30 5.97
N ALA A 21 23.80 -18.29 6.00
CA ALA A 21 24.24 -19.00 4.80
C ALA A 21 23.09 -19.78 4.13
N VAL A 22 22.25 -20.45 4.93
CA VAL A 22 21.07 -21.18 4.43
C VAL A 22 20.08 -20.24 3.73
N TRP A 23 19.77 -19.08 4.33
CA TRP A 23 18.83 -18.12 3.73
C TRP A 23 19.39 -17.41 2.50
N SER A 24 20.69 -17.15 2.50
CA SER A 24 21.40 -16.65 1.32
C SER A 24 21.34 -17.67 0.18
N GLY A 25 21.63 -18.94 0.47
CA GLY A 25 21.52 -20.04 -0.51
C GLY A 25 20.10 -20.19 -1.05
N LEU A 26 19.09 -20.11 -0.18
CA LEU A 26 17.69 -20.15 -0.61
C LEU A 26 17.34 -18.99 -1.56
N SER A 27 17.81 -17.77 -1.26
CA SER A 27 17.57 -16.60 -2.11
C SER A 27 18.21 -16.75 -3.50
N VAL A 28 19.40 -17.36 -3.57
CA VAL A 28 20.05 -17.71 -4.85
C VAL A 28 19.24 -18.75 -5.62
N LEU A 29 18.76 -19.82 -4.96
CA LEU A 29 17.91 -20.82 -5.61
C LEU A 29 16.63 -20.23 -6.16
N GLU A 30 16.00 -19.30 -5.43
CA GLU A 30 14.80 -18.60 -5.91
C GLU A 30 15.07 -17.79 -7.18
N ALA A 31 16.21 -17.10 -7.24
CA ALA A 31 16.62 -16.35 -8.43
C ALA A 31 16.92 -17.28 -9.61
N LEU A 32 17.46 -18.48 -9.37
CA LEU A 32 17.77 -19.46 -10.41
C LEU A 32 16.56 -20.28 -10.87
N SER A 33 15.53 -20.46 -10.03
CA SER A 33 14.35 -21.27 -10.35
C SER A 33 13.51 -20.77 -11.54
N THR A 34 13.80 -19.56 -12.03
CA THR A 34 13.23 -19.03 -13.27
C THR A 34 13.92 -19.57 -14.53
N GLU A 35 15.05 -20.26 -14.39
CA GLU A 35 15.86 -20.86 -15.47
C GLU A 35 15.96 -22.39 -15.25
N GLU A 36 15.93 -23.18 -16.32
CA GLU A 36 15.92 -24.65 -16.26
C GLU A 36 17.18 -25.21 -15.57
N GLY A 37 17.11 -25.49 -14.26
CA GLY A 37 18.17 -26.22 -13.55
C GLY A 37 18.23 -26.22 -12.01
N PRO A 38 17.12 -26.30 -11.24
CA PRO A 38 17.19 -26.22 -9.78
C PRO A 38 17.62 -27.52 -9.06
N THR A 39 17.58 -28.69 -9.72
CA THR A 39 17.60 -29.99 -9.00
C THR A 39 18.88 -30.24 -8.18
N ARG A 40 20.08 -30.03 -8.77
CA ARG A 40 21.35 -30.28 -8.06
C ARG A 40 21.65 -29.25 -6.96
N ALA A 41 21.31 -27.98 -7.20
CA ALA A 41 21.53 -26.93 -6.22
C ALA A 41 20.57 -27.05 -5.03
N MET A 42 19.34 -27.52 -5.26
CA MET A 42 18.40 -27.88 -4.20
C MET A 42 18.90 -29.06 -3.35
N GLU A 43 19.52 -30.08 -3.97
CA GLU A 43 20.10 -31.21 -3.24
C GLU A 43 21.26 -30.80 -2.34
N SER A 44 22.18 -29.94 -2.82
CA SER A 44 23.27 -29.42 -2.00
C SER A 44 22.78 -28.60 -0.81
N LEU A 45 21.86 -27.65 -1.04
CA LEU A 45 21.28 -26.85 0.05
C LEU A 45 20.55 -27.75 1.06
N ARG A 46 19.82 -28.78 0.59
CA ARG A 46 19.11 -29.73 1.45
C ARG A 46 20.06 -30.50 2.37
N LEU A 47 21.22 -30.92 1.87
CA LEU A 47 22.21 -31.67 2.65
C LEU A 47 22.91 -30.77 3.69
N GLU A 48 23.31 -29.56 3.32
CA GLU A 48 23.96 -28.60 4.22
C GLU A 48 22.99 -28.11 5.31
N SER A 49 21.74 -27.84 4.94
CA SER A 49 20.74 -27.32 5.87
C SER A 49 20.23 -28.37 6.87
N LEU A 50 20.27 -29.66 6.53
CA LEU A 50 19.89 -30.74 7.44
C LEU A 50 20.87 -30.90 8.62
N ALA A 51 22.12 -30.44 8.48
CA ALA A 51 23.10 -30.43 9.55
C ALA A 51 22.82 -29.30 10.57
N ALA A 52 22.48 -28.09 10.08
CA ALA A 52 22.15 -26.93 10.93
C ALA A 52 20.74 -27.01 11.56
N ALA A 53 19.78 -27.65 10.89
CA ALA A 53 18.37 -27.69 11.28
C ALA A 53 18.03 -28.55 12.52
N ARG A 54 19.01 -29.05 13.27
CA ARG A 54 18.75 -29.89 14.46
C ARG A 54 18.29 -29.10 15.69
N THR A 55 18.48 -27.79 15.73
CA THR A 55 18.30 -26.99 16.96
C THR A 55 17.08 -26.08 16.95
N ASP A 56 16.50 -25.74 15.80
CA ASP A 56 15.31 -24.87 15.70
C ASP A 56 14.19 -25.49 14.84
N PRO A 57 13.06 -25.92 15.45
CA PRO A 57 11.96 -26.55 14.72
C PRO A 57 11.23 -25.59 13.77
N LEU A 58 11.18 -24.29 14.07
CA LEU A 58 10.51 -23.30 13.24
C LEU A 58 11.30 -23.04 11.96
N ARG A 59 12.60 -22.74 12.09
CA ARG A 59 13.48 -22.48 10.94
C ARG A 59 13.54 -23.71 10.02
N LYS A 60 13.58 -24.90 10.59
CA LYS A 60 13.47 -26.17 9.85
C LYS A 60 12.15 -26.28 9.07
N ALA A 61 11.02 -25.96 9.69
CA ALA A 61 9.71 -26.00 9.02
C ALA A 61 9.60 -24.98 7.88
N VAL A 62 10.12 -23.75 8.09
CA VAL A 62 10.15 -22.70 7.08
C VAL A 62 11.05 -23.07 5.91
N LEU A 63 12.21 -23.66 6.17
CA LEU A 63 13.06 -24.18 5.10
C LEU A 63 12.35 -25.28 4.30
N HIS A 64 11.68 -26.23 4.99
CA HIS A 64 10.95 -27.29 4.32
C HIS A 64 9.84 -26.74 3.41
N PHE A 65 9.09 -25.75 3.90
CA PHE A 65 8.11 -25.01 3.11
C PHE A 65 8.74 -24.46 1.82
N HIS A 66 9.88 -23.77 1.91
CA HIS A 66 10.49 -23.19 0.71
C HIS A 66 11.07 -24.22 -0.25
N LEU A 67 11.67 -25.31 0.25
CA LEU A 67 12.16 -26.40 -0.59
C LEU A 67 11.02 -27.12 -1.32
N GLU A 68 9.89 -27.38 -0.66
CA GLU A 68 8.70 -27.97 -1.30
C GLU A 68 8.13 -27.03 -2.37
N ARG A 69 8.04 -25.73 -2.07
CA ARG A 69 7.59 -24.70 -3.01
C ARG A 69 8.50 -24.61 -4.24
N LEU A 70 9.81 -24.65 -4.05
CA LEU A 70 10.80 -24.65 -5.15
C LEU A 70 10.73 -25.94 -5.99
N ALA A 71 10.30 -27.05 -5.41
CA ALA A 71 10.00 -28.29 -6.14
C ALA A 71 8.67 -28.24 -6.93
N GLY A 72 7.97 -27.09 -6.96
CA GLY A 72 6.67 -26.92 -7.61
C GLY A 72 5.47 -27.35 -6.75
N GLY A 73 5.71 -27.70 -5.48
CA GLY A 73 4.65 -28.03 -4.53
C GLY A 73 3.86 -26.81 -4.06
N ARG A 74 2.81 -27.08 -3.27
CA ARG A 74 1.96 -26.06 -2.62
C ARG A 74 1.90 -26.34 -1.11
N PRO A 75 3.01 -26.13 -0.39
CA PRO A 75 3.10 -26.43 1.03
C PRO A 75 2.05 -25.66 1.82
N ALA A 76 1.51 -26.28 2.86
CA ALA A 76 0.67 -25.58 3.82
C ALA A 76 1.51 -24.53 4.58
N PRO A 77 0.93 -23.37 4.94
CA PRO A 77 1.63 -22.38 5.75
C PRO A 77 2.08 -22.95 7.10
N VAL A 78 3.25 -22.51 7.55
CA VAL A 78 3.87 -22.91 8.82
C VAL A 78 3.15 -22.23 9.98
N ALA A 79 2.77 -22.99 11.00
CA ALA A 79 2.14 -22.44 12.19
C ALA A 79 3.08 -21.42 12.89
N PRO A 80 2.59 -20.22 13.23
CA PRO A 80 3.44 -19.19 13.82
C PRO A 80 3.83 -19.55 15.26
N PRO A 81 5.05 -19.21 15.70
CA PRO A 81 5.41 -19.33 17.10
C PRO A 81 4.67 -18.26 17.93
N ARG A 82 4.60 -18.47 19.25
CA ARG A 82 4.07 -17.43 20.17
C ARG A 82 4.94 -16.18 20.20
N ARG A 83 6.27 -16.34 20.03
CA ARG A 83 7.24 -15.25 19.94
C ARG A 83 8.17 -15.54 18.78
N LEU A 84 8.25 -14.62 17.83
CA LEU A 84 9.18 -14.69 16.71
C LEU A 84 10.42 -13.86 17.05
N VAL A 85 11.60 -14.47 16.89
CA VAL A 85 12.89 -13.79 16.96
C VAL A 85 13.54 -13.98 15.61
N LEU A 86 13.80 -12.89 14.91
CA LEU A 86 14.38 -12.88 13.57
C LEU A 86 15.87 -12.56 13.68
N SER A 87 16.69 -13.38 13.05
CA SER A 87 18.06 -13.00 12.73
C SER A 87 18.09 -12.21 11.42
N PRO A 88 19.16 -11.45 11.12
CA PRO A 88 19.28 -10.72 9.86
C PRO A 88 19.11 -11.64 8.64
N GLY A 89 18.29 -11.24 7.68
CA GLY A 89 18.03 -11.99 6.44
C GLY A 89 16.93 -13.06 6.56
N GLU A 90 16.39 -13.30 7.76
CA GLU A 90 15.34 -14.30 7.98
C GLU A 90 13.93 -13.76 7.72
N ALA A 91 13.77 -12.44 7.80
CA ALA A 91 12.47 -11.80 7.80
C ALA A 91 11.65 -12.15 6.55
N TRP A 92 12.28 -12.13 5.36
CA TRP A 92 11.60 -12.44 4.10
C TRP A 92 11.20 -13.91 3.95
N PRO A 93 12.09 -14.90 4.17
CA PRO A 93 11.70 -16.31 4.22
C PRO A 93 10.56 -16.57 5.22
N MET A 94 10.61 -15.97 6.40
CA MET A 94 9.59 -16.14 7.45
C MET A 94 8.25 -15.55 7.02
N ALA A 95 8.23 -14.30 6.54
CA ALA A 95 7.01 -13.60 6.12
C ALA A 95 6.17 -14.38 5.10
N ARG A 96 6.82 -15.17 4.25
CA ARG A 96 6.16 -15.96 3.20
C ARG A 96 5.69 -17.33 3.66
N ALA A 97 6.37 -17.92 4.64
CA ALA A 97 6.11 -19.29 5.07
C ALA A 97 5.09 -19.35 6.21
N LEU A 98 5.06 -18.34 7.08
CA LEU A 98 4.18 -18.32 8.25
C LEU A 98 2.71 -18.16 7.84
N ALA A 99 1.82 -18.85 8.56
CA ALA A 99 0.39 -18.63 8.45
C ALA A 99 0.01 -17.18 8.85
N PRO A 100 -1.06 -16.60 8.27
CA PRO A 100 -1.47 -15.24 8.58
C PRO A 100 -1.67 -15.00 10.08
N GLY A 101 -1.12 -13.89 10.60
CA GLY A 101 -1.18 -13.54 12.01
C GLY A 101 -0.07 -12.55 12.39
N GLU A 102 0.01 -12.19 13.67
CA GLU A 102 0.96 -11.18 14.17
C GLU A 102 2.43 -11.52 13.87
N ALA A 103 2.82 -12.79 13.95
CA ALA A 103 4.19 -13.20 13.65
C ALA A 103 4.54 -13.01 12.16
N ALA A 104 3.60 -13.31 11.25
CA ALA A 104 3.77 -13.06 9.83
C ALA A 104 3.81 -11.56 9.53
N ASP A 105 2.96 -10.76 10.21
CA ASP A 105 2.95 -9.30 10.10
C ASP A 105 4.28 -8.69 10.53
N ALA A 106 4.82 -9.14 11.68
CA ALA A 106 6.12 -8.70 12.19
C ALA A 106 7.27 -9.10 11.26
N ALA A 107 7.25 -10.33 10.73
CA ALA A 107 8.24 -10.79 9.75
C ALA A 107 8.18 -9.97 8.45
N LEU A 108 6.98 -9.65 7.95
CA LEU A 108 6.82 -8.85 6.74
C LEU A 108 7.29 -7.42 6.95
N LEU A 109 6.98 -6.82 8.10
CA LEU A 109 7.46 -5.48 8.46
C LEU A 109 8.99 -5.43 8.47
N ALA A 110 9.64 -6.41 9.12
CA ALA A 110 11.09 -6.52 9.13
C ALA A 110 11.65 -6.76 7.71
N ALA A 111 10.99 -7.59 6.90
CA ALA A 111 11.44 -7.91 5.54
C ALA A 111 11.44 -6.68 4.63
N VAL A 112 10.45 -5.79 4.75
CA VAL A 112 10.39 -4.53 3.98
C VAL A 112 11.60 -3.63 4.31
N GLY A 113 12.08 -3.64 5.56
CA GLY A 113 13.26 -2.89 5.98
C GLY A 113 14.60 -3.54 5.60
N GLU A 114 14.66 -4.88 5.56
CA GLU A 114 15.91 -5.62 5.32
C GLU A 114 16.22 -5.86 3.83
N VAL A 115 15.21 -6.05 2.97
CA VAL A 115 15.45 -6.48 1.59
C VAL A 115 16.14 -5.37 0.79
N CYS A 116 17.36 -5.66 0.32
CA CYS A 116 18.27 -4.63 -0.16
C CYS A 116 17.93 -4.00 -1.50
N ASP A 117 17.34 -4.70 -2.50
CA ASP A 117 16.77 -4.16 -3.76
C ASP A 117 16.32 -5.28 -4.73
N GLY A 118 15.91 -4.92 -5.97
CA GLY A 118 15.73 -5.84 -7.10
C GLY A 118 14.38 -6.58 -7.15
N PRO A 119 14.29 -7.71 -7.88
CA PRO A 119 13.06 -8.49 -8.00
C PRO A 119 12.52 -9.01 -6.66
N ALA A 120 13.41 -9.27 -5.68
CA ALA A 120 13.01 -9.66 -4.34
C ALA A 120 12.28 -8.53 -3.60
N LEU A 121 12.79 -7.30 -3.69
CA LEU A 121 12.11 -6.12 -3.13
C LEU A 121 10.74 -5.92 -3.76
N ALA A 122 10.64 -6.01 -5.09
CA ALA A 122 9.35 -5.86 -5.78
C ALA A 122 8.31 -6.87 -5.28
N ARG A 123 8.68 -8.15 -5.13
CA ARG A 123 7.80 -9.18 -4.55
C ARG A 123 7.45 -8.90 -3.09
N CYS A 124 8.41 -8.41 -2.30
CA CYS A 124 8.19 -8.02 -0.91
C CYS A 124 7.18 -6.87 -0.79
N LEU A 125 7.31 -5.84 -1.62
CA LEU A 125 6.38 -4.71 -1.66
C LEU A 125 4.98 -5.11 -2.11
N VAL A 126 4.85 -6.02 -3.08
CA VAL A 126 3.54 -6.57 -3.51
C VAL A 126 2.87 -7.30 -2.35
N LEU A 127 3.57 -8.24 -1.70
CA LEU A 127 3.02 -8.97 -0.55
C LEU A 127 2.68 -8.02 0.60
N GLY A 128 3.54 -7.03 0.86
CA GLY A 128 3.30 -5.97 1.84
C GLY A 128 2.05 -5.17 1.55
N TYR A 129 1.83 -4.79 0.29
CA TYR A 129 0.63 -4.07 -0.13
C TYR A 129 -0.65 -4.90 0.02
N GLU A 130 -0.64 -6.15 -0.42
CA GLU A 130 -1.78 -7.08 -0.24
C GLU A 130 -2.11 -7.24 1.25
N ARG A 131 -1.07 -7.39 2.09
CA ARG A 131 -1.26 -7.50 3.53
C ARG A 131 -1.77 -6.21 4.16
N PHE A 132 -1.28 -5.05 3.73
CA PHE A 132 -1.78 -3.74 4.15
C PHE A 132 -3.28 -3.58 3.84
N GLN A 133 -3.72 -4.01 2.66
CA GLN A 133 -5.14 -3.99 2.30
C GLN A 133 -5.95 -4.88 3.25
N ALA A 134 -5.52 -6.13 3.45
CA ALA A 134 -6.21 -7.06 4.33
C ALA A 134 -6.33 -6.52 5.76
N LEU A 135 -5.26 -5.95 6.33
CA LEU A 135 -5.28 -5.32 7.66
C LEU A 135 -6.24 -4.11 7.70
N SER A 136 -6.25 -3.31 6.64
CA SER A 136 -7.13 -2.14 6.49
C SER A 136 -8.61 -2.51 6.39
N GLU A 137 -8.94 -3.66 5.81
CA GLU A 137 -10.31 -4.16 5.66
C GLU A 137 -10.88 -4.68 6.97
N VAL A 138 -10.05 -5.32 7.81
CA VAL A 138 -10.46 -5.82 9.13
C VAL A 138 -10.26 -4.79 10.26
N PHE A 139 -10.04 -3.51 9.91
CA PHE A 139 -9.89 -2.39 10.84
C PHE A 139 -8.75 -2.55 11.89
N ARG A 140 -7.68 -3.28 11.56
CA ARG A 140 -6.45 -3.33 12.36
C ARG A 140 -5.57 -2.11 12.06
N ALA A 141 -6.05 -0.93 12.46
CA ALA A 141 -5.55 0.34 11.97
C ALA A 141 -4.08 0.63 12.36
N ASP A 142 -3.65 0.27 13.57
CA ASP A 142 -2.26 0.47 14.02
C ASP A 142 -1.28 -0.43 13.26
N ASP A 143 -1.67 -1.69 12.99
CA ASP A 143 -0.85 -2.63 12.21
C ASP A 143 -0.75 -2.19 10.75
N ALA A 144 -1.88 -1.76 10.17
CA ALA A 144 -1.92 -1.20 8.83
C ALA A 144 -1.08 0.08 8.72
N LEU A 145 -1.09 0.94 9.74
CA LEU A 145 -0.26 2.14 9.78
C LEU A 145 1.23 1.79 9.77
N ARG A 146 1.69 0.93 10.71
CA ARG A 146 3.11 0.53 10.78
C ARG A 146 3.61 -0.06 9.47
N LEU A 147 2.81 -0.93 8.84
CA LEU A 147 3.16 -1.51 7.55
C LEU A 147 3.11 -0.46 6.42
N GLY A 148 2.15 0.45 6.44
CA GLY A 148 2.03 1.55 5.49
C GLY A 148 3.22 2.51 5.54
N GLU A 149 3.72 2.83 6.74
CA GLU A 149 4.92 3.65 6.95
C GLU A 149 6.16 2.96 6.37
N ALA A 150 6.40 1.69 6.71
CA ALA A 150 7.53 0.93 6.18
C ALA A 150 7.48 0.79 4.64
N LEU A 151 6.30 0.51 4.08
CA LEU A 151 6.10 0.45 2.63
C LEU A 151 6.40 1.79 1.97
N HIS A 152 5.94 2.91 2.56
CA HIS A 152 6.18 4.23 1.99
C HIS A 152 7.65 4.64 2.10
N GLU A 153 8.29 4.41 3.25
CA GLU A 153 9.71 4.68 3.44
C GLU A 153 10.57 3.95 2.41
N ARG A 154 10.25 2.67 2.15
CA ARG A 154 11.01 1.82 1.24
C ARG A 154 10.70 2.08 -0.23
N ALA A 155 9.43 2.20 -0.60
CA ALA A 155 9.01 2.33 -2.00
C ALA A 155 9.08 3.77 -2.52
N ARG A 156 8.77 4.76 -1.67
CA ARG A 156 8.66 6.20 -2.01
C ARG A 156 7.88 6.47 -3.30
N ALA A 157 6.86 5.64 -3.53
CA ALA A 157 6.08 5.62 -4.76
C ALA A 157 4.69 6.26 -4.52
N PRO A 158 4.05 6.82 -5.56
CA PRO A 158 2.73 7.45 -5.44
C PRO A 158 1.67 6.56 -4.81
N TRP A 159 1.64 5.27 -5.17
CA TRP A 159 0.69 4.32 -4.61
C TRP A 159 0.89 4.14 -3.09
N SER A 160 2.15 4.12 -2.62
CA SER A 160 2.48 3.96 -1.20
C SER A 160 2.10 5.20 -0.39
N ALA A 161 2.33 6.40 -0.96
CA ALA A 161 1.90 7.67 -0.37
C ALA A 161 0.37 7.75 -0.24
N GLY A 162 -0.36 7.36 -1.30
CA GLY A 162 -1.82 7.26 -1.30
C GLY A 162 -2.35 6.35 -0.19
N ASN A 163 -1.75 5.17 -0.03
CA ASN A 163 -2.13 4.22 1.02
C ASN A 163 -1.87 4.76 2.42
N LEU A 164 -0.66 5.30 2.67
CA LEU A 164 -0.29 5.89 3.95
C LEU A 164 -1.18 7.09 4.29
N GLY A 165 -1.45 7.97 3.33
CA GLY A 165 -2.36 9.09 3.51
C GLY A 165 -3.78 8.66 3.88
N ARG A 166 -4.31 7.60 3.24
CA ARG A 166 -5.64 7.06 3.55
C ARG A 166 -5.73 6.44 4.94
N ILE A 167 -4.73 5.65 5.38
CA ILE A 167 -4.77 5.06 6.73
C ILE A 167 -4.62 6.14 7.81
N LEU A 168 -3.75 7.14 7.60
CA LEU A 168 -3.64 8.31 8.49
C LEU A 168 -4.97 9.06 8.59
N GLY A 169 -5.68 9.25 7.47
CA GLY A 169 -7.02 9.83 7.47
C GLY A 169 -8.04 9.06 8.31
N ARG A 170 -8.06 7.73 8.19
CA ARG A 170 -8.93 6.85 8.99
C ARG A 170 -8.64 6.93 10.49
N LEU A 171 -7.39 7.21 10.86
CA LEU A 171 -6.95 7.42 12.24
C LEU A 171 -7.16 8.85 12.74
N GLY A 172 -7.83 9.73 11.97
CA GLY A 172 -8.03 11.13 12.33
C GLY A 172 -6.79 12.01 12.17
N ARG A 173 -5.70 11.48 11.60
CA ARG A 173 -4.41 12.17 11.36
C ARG A 173 -4.36 12.76 9.95
N ALA A 174 -5.44 13.41 9.53
CA ALA A 174 -5.59 13.89 8.16
C ALA A 174 -4.52 14.91 7.73
N GLY A 175 -4.08 15.79 8.66
CA GLY A 175 -2.99 16.74 8.40
C GLY A 175 -1.68 16.04 8.00
N GLU A 176 -1.33 14.96 8.70
CA GLU A 176 -0.13 14.16 8.41
C GLU A 176 -0.25 13.42 7.08
N GLY A 177 -1.42 12.83 6.80
CA GLY A 177 -1.67 12.19 5.51
C GLY A 177 -1.58 13.17 4.34
N ARG A 178 -2.04 14.42 4.51
CA ARG A 178 -1.87 15.48 3.50
C ARG A 178 -0.42 15.91 3.35
N ALA A 179 0.38 15.90 4.41
CA ALA A 179 1.81 16.19 4.34
C ALA A 179 2.54 15.14 3.49
N VAL A 180 2.28 13.85 3.72
CA VAL A 180 2.81 12.72 2.92
C VAL A 180 2.47 12.90 1.43
N LEU A 181 1.21 13.17 1.11
CA LEU A 181 0.77 13.37 -0.27
C LEU A 181 1.38 14.62 -0.92
N SER A 182 1.58 15.69 -0.16
CA SER A 182 2.19 16.94 -0.63
C SER A 182 3.68 16.77 -0.93
N GLU A 183 4.40 16.03 -0.09
CA GLU A 183 5.79 15.66 -0.32
C GLU A 183 5.93 14.82 -1.60
N GLN A 184 5.05 13.83 -1.82
CA GLN A 184 5.05 13.04 -3.04
C GLN A 184 4.72 13.89 -4.27
N LEU A 185 3.73 14.78 -4.18
CA LEU A 185 3.38 15.73 -5.25
C LEU A 185 4.53 16.66 -5.65
N ALA A 186 5.42 17.01 -4.71
CA ALA A 186 6.57 17.87 -5.00
C ALA A 186 7.63 17.19 -5.87
N ARG A 187 7.69 15.85 -5.83
CA ARG A 187 8.64 15.03 -6.59
C ARG A 187 8.05 14.50 -7.90
N GLU A 188 6.73 14.39 -7.97
CA GLU A 188 6.06 13.74 -9.09
C GLU A 188 5.94 14.66 -10.31
N GLY A 189 6.48 14.20 -11.43
CA GLY A 189 6.47 14.89 -12.71
C GLY A 189 5.34 14.45 -13.64
N ASP A 190 4.84 13.22 -13.51
CA ASP A 190 3.79 12.69 -14.38
C ASP A 190 2.42 13.35 -14.08
N PRO A 191 1.83 14.10 -15.03
CA PRO A 191 0.52 14.74 -14.84
C PRO A 191 -0.60 13.78 -14.41
N ALA A 192 -0.62 12.54 -14.91
CA ALA A 192 -1.66 11.58 -14.58
C ALA A 192 -1.54 11.12 -13.11
N VAL A 193 -0.33 10.94 -12.62
CA VAL A 193 -0.07 10.59 -11.22
C VAL A 193 -0.34 11.78 -10.30
N ARG A 194 0.07 12.99 -10.71
CA ARG A 194 -0.23 14.23 -9.96
C ARG A 194 -1.74 14.42 -9.80
N LEU A 195 -2.53 14.18 -10.85
CA LEU A 195 -3.99 14.20 -10.79
C LEU A 195 -4.53 13.25 -9.72
N ALA A 196 -4.05 12.00 -9.68
CA ALA A 196 -4.47 11.03 -8.67
C ALA A 196 -4.09 11.46 -7.24
N LEU A 197 -2.92 12.08 -7.06
CA LEU A 197 -2.50 12.60 -5.76
C LEU A 197 -3.33 13.82 -5.31
N TYR A 198 -3.72 14.72 -6.23
CA TYR A 198 -4.66 15.80 -5.91
C TYR A 198 -6.04 15.26 -5.52
N ASP A 199 -6.53 14.24 -6.21
CA ASP A 199 -7.78 13.54 -5.83
C ASP A 199 -7.69 12.98 -4.40
N ASP A 200 -6.64 12.21 -4.11
CA ASP A 200 -6.45 11.59 -2.78
C ASP A 200 -6.31 12.67 -1.68
N ARG A 201 -5.56 13.76 -1.94
CA ARG A 201 -5.37 14.86 -0.96
C ARG A 201 -6.67 15.64 -0.72
N GLY A 202 -7.44 15.89 -1.78
CA GLY A 202 -8.73 16.55 -1.70
C GLY A 202 -9.78 15.72 -0.97
N LEU A 203 -9.84 14.41 -1.23
CA LEU A 203 -10.72 13.48 -0.52
C LEU A 203 -10.36 13.37 0.97
N LEU A 204 -9.07 13.38 1.30
CA LEU A 204 -8.59 13.37 2.67
C LEU A 204 -9.00 14.64 3.43
N ALA A 205 -8.80 15.82 2.83
CA ALA A 205 -9.26 17.10 3.39
C ALA A 205 -10.79 17.13 3.58
N LEU A 206 -11.54 16.58 2.62
CA LEU A 206 -12.99 16.49 2.72
C LEU A 206 -13.43 15.62 3.90
N GLY A 207 -12.79 14.46 4.09
CA GLY A 207 -13.05 13.57 5.23
C GLY A 207 -12.76 14.21 6.59
N ALA A 208 -11.82 15.15 6.63
CA ALA A 208 -11.49 15.95 7.81
C ALA A 208 -12.41 17.17 8.03
N GLY A 209 -13.37 17.42 7.14
CA GLY A 209 -14.25 18.60 7.21
C GLY A 209 -13.61 19.90 6.69
N GLU A 210 -12.41 19.84 6.13
CA GLU A 210 -11.65 21.00 5.64
C GLU A 210 -12.07 21.38 4.22
N TRP A 211 -13.30 21.85 4.06
CA TRP A 211 -13.93 22.04 2.75
C TRP A 211 -13.15 22.94 1.79
N GLU A 212 -12.59 24.07 2.25
CA GLU A 212 -11.87 24.98 1.36
C GLU A 212 -10.60 24.36 0.77
N LEU A 213 -9.90 23.54 1.56
CA LEU A 213 -8.73 22.80 1.11
C LEU A 213 -9.12 21.68 0.13
N ALA A 214 -10.16 20.92 0.47
CA ALA A 214 -10.73 19.91 -0.43
C ALA A 214 -11.16 20.52 -1.76
N ARG A 215 -11.82 21.68 -1.74
CA ARG A 215 -12.27 22.41 -2.93
C ARG A 215 -11.11 22.85 -3.80
N ALA A 216 -10.01 23.32 -3.21
CA ALA A 216 -8.82 23.72 -3.96
C ALA A 216 -8.19 22.52 -4.69
N ASP A 217 -7.95 21.41 -3.97
CA ASP A 217 -7.32 20.21 -4.53
C ASP A 217 -8.18 19.50 -5.57
N LEU A 218 -9.45 19.27 -5.26
CA LEU A 218 -10.39 18.67 -6.20
C LEU A 218 -10.65 19.61 -7.40
N GLY A 219 -10.57 20.93 -7.21
CA GLY A 219 -10.64 21.90 -8.30
C GLY A 219 -9.47 21.74 -9.27
N LEU A 220 -8.24 21.60 -8.77
CA LEU A 220 -7.06 21.32 -9.58
C LEU A 220 -7.17 19.98 -10.30
N ALA A 221 -7.61 18.93 -9.61
CA ALA A 221 -7.83 17.63 -10.22
C ALA A 221 -8.91 17.67 -11.31
N LEU A 222 -10.01 18.42 -11.11
CA LEU A 222 -11.07 18.61 -12.10
C LEU A 222 -10.54 19.31 -13.36
N VAL A 223 -9.74 20.37 -13.21
CA VAL A 223 -9.14 21.08 -14.36
C VAL A 223 -8.23 20.14 -15.17
N GLN A 224 -7.56 19.20 -14.51
CA GLN A 224 -6.75 18.17 -15.15
C GLN A 224 -7.58 16.98 -15.69
N GLY A 225 -8.91 17.03 -15.56
CA GLY A 225 -9.81 16.04 -16.13
C GLY A 225 -10.22 14.90 -15.19
N SER A 226 -10.08 15.04 -13.87
CA SER A 226 -10.50 13.99 -12.94
C SER A 226 -12.03 13.83 -12.92
N PRO A 227 -12.57 12.67 -13.33
CA PRO A 227 -14.00 12.40 -13.19
C PRO A 227 -14.39 12.16 -11.72
N SER A 228 -13.44 11.79 -10.84
CA SER A 228 -13.69 11.64 -9.40
C SER A 228 -14.01 12.99 -8.78
N ALA A 229 -13.15 13.98 -9.03
CA ALA A 229 -13.34 15.34 -8.54
C ALA A 229 -14.67 15.95 -9.02
N ALA A 230 -15.02 15.74 -10.29
CA ALA A 230 -16.29 16.19 -10.86
C ALA A 230 -17.50 15.64 -10.07
N VAL A 231 -17.49 14.33 -9.76
CA VAL A 231 -18.57 13.69 -8.98
C VAL A 231 -18.63 14.25 -7.55
N VAL A 232 -17.50 14.37 -6.86
CA VAL A 232 -17.45 14.84 -5.46
C VAL A 232 -17.90 16.29 -5.35
N LEU A 233 -17.37 17.17 -6.20
CA LEU A 233 -17.77 18.58 -6.25
C LEU A 233 -19.25 18.73 -6.68
N GLY A 234 -19.73 17.88 -7.59
CA GLY A 234 -21.12 17.84 -8.03
C GLY A 234 -22.08 17.45 -6.91
N GLN A 235 -21.74 16.42 -6.13
CA GLN A 235 -22.50 16.01 -4.95
C GLN A 235 -22.59 17.15 -3.93
N ARG A 236 -21.47 17.84 -3.68
CA ARG A 236 -21.47 18.98 -2.75
C ARG A 236 -22.30 20.15 -3.25
N ALA A 237 -22.23 20.47 -4.55
CA ALA A 237 -23.08 21.50 -5.15
C ALA A 237 -24.56 21.15 -5.02
N LEU A 238 -24.93 19.88 -5.24
CA LEU A 238 -26.30 19.41 -5.12
C LEU A 238 -26.80 19.49 -3.67
N ALA A 239 -25.98 19.09 -2.70
CA ALA A 239 -26.29 19.17 -1.28
C ALA A 239 -26.54 20.61 -0.79
N HIS A 240 -26.00 21.60 -1.49
CA HIS A 240 -26.20 23.03 -1.21
C HIS A 240 -27.27 23.69 -2.11
N GLY A 241 -28.11 22.89 -2.79
CA GLY A 241 -29.18 23.41 -3.64
C GLY A 241 -28.72 24.08 -4.95
N ARG A 242 -27.43 23.95 -5.32
CA ARG A 242 -26.85 24.55 -6.53
C ARG A 242 -27.01 23.62 -7.73
N SER A 243 -28.26 23.36 -8.10
CA SER A 243 -28.64 22.35 -9.10
C SER A 243 -27.98 22.57 -10.46
N LEU A 244 -27.81 23.80 -10.92
CA LEU A 244 -27.16 24.08 -12.22
C LEU A 244 -25.67 23.74 -12.19
N ARG A 245 -24.97 24.12 -11.12
CA ARG A 245 -23.56 23.78 -10.92
C ARG A 245 -23.35 22.28 -10.77
N ALA A 246 -24.19 21.62 -9.97
CA ALA A 246 -24.16 20.17 -9.80
C ALA A 246 -24.33 19.46 -11.16
N ARG A 247 -25.29 19.92 -11.97
CA ARG A 247 -25.54 19.38 -13.32
C ARG A 247 -24.32 19.50 -14.22
N ALA A 248 -23.67 20.66 -14.25
CA ALA A 248 -22.46 20.86 -15.05
C ALA A 248 -21.35 19.89 -14.63
N LEU A 249 -21.10 19.78 -13.32
CA LEU A 249 -20.06 18.90 -12.77
C LEU A 249 -20.34 17.42 -13.04
N PHE A 250 -21.56 16.94 -12.79
CA PHE A 250 -21.92 15.55 -13.06
C PHE A 250 -21.89 15.22 -14.55
N ARG A 251 -22.26 16.17 -15.43
CA ARG A 251 -22.15 15.99 -16.88
C ARG A 251 -20.70 15.79 -17.31
N GLU A 252 -19.74 16.52 -16.73
CA GLU A 252 -18.33 16.28 -17.03
C GLU A 252 -17.90 14.87 -16.58
N GLY A 253 -18.28 14.43 -15.38
CA GLY A 253 -18.03 13.07 -14.92
C GLY A 253 -18.70 11.97 -15.78
N ALA A 254 -19.86 12.27 -16.38
CA ALA A 254 -20.60 11.36 -17.24
C ALA A 254 -20.02 11.23 -18.65
N ARG A 255 -19.16 12.16 -19.08
CA ARG A 255 -18.44 12.09 -20.36
C ARG A 255 -17.22 11.17 -20.33
N ALA A 256 -16.80 10.71 -19.14
CA ALA A 256 -15.73 9.73 -19.00
C ALA A 256 -16.07 8.43 -19.76
N VAL A 257 -15.05 7.72 -20.23
CA VAL A 257 -15.21 6.45 -20.96
C VAL A 257 -14.49 5.33 -20.19
N PRO A 258 -15.22 4.35 -19.60
CA PRO A 258 -16.67 4.26 -19.52
C PRO A 258 -17.28 5.30 -18.55
N PRO A 259 -18.55 5.69 -18.74
CA PRO A 259 -19.21 6.62 -17.85
C PRO A 259 -19.39 6.02 -16.46
N ARG A 260 -19.12 6.80 -15.42
CA ARG A 260 -19.27 6.34 -14.03
C ARG A 260 -20.76 6.30 -13.65
N PRO A 261 -21.31 5.18 -13.14
CA PRO A 261 -22.73 5.09 -12.77
C PRO A 261 -23.19 6.19 -11.80
N TRP A 262 -22.32 6.58 -10.85
CA TRP A 262 -22.60 7.66 -9.90
C TRP A 262 -22.69 9.04 -10.55
N ALA A 263 -21.91 9.31 -11.60
CA ALA A 263 -22.00 10.56 -12.35
C ALA A 263 -23.33 10.66 -13.10
N LEU A 264 -23.76 9.57 -13.75
CA LEU A 264 -25.06 9.50 -14.44
C LEU A 264 -26.23 9.70 -13.47
N ARG A 265 -26.19 9.04 -12.30
CA ARG A 265 -27.21 9.21 -11.24
C ARG A 265 -27.24 10.65 -10.73
N GLY A 266 -26.10 11.23 -10.41
CA GLY A 266 -26.00 12.62 -9.96
C GLY A 266 -26.51 13.61 -11.01
N TRP A 267 -26.20 13.36 -12.29
CA TRP A 267 -26.71 14.16 -13.39
C TRP A 267 -28.24 14.10 -13.48
N GLY A 268 -28.83 12.91 -13.41
CA GLY A 268 -30.29 12.72 -13.32
C GLY A 268 -30.93 13.48 -12.16
N LEU A 269 -30.38 13.33 -10.94
CA LEU A 269 -30.87 14.02 -9.75
C LEU A 269 -30.80 15.54 -9.89
N SER A 270 -29.73 16.07 -10.50
CA SER A 270 -29.58 17.52 -10.74
C SER A 270 -30.57 18.10 -11.77
N MET A 271 -31.26 17.25 -12.53
CA MET A 271 -32.36 17.66 -13.40
C MET A 271 -33.70 17.72 -12.66
N LEU A 272 -33.88 16.90 -11.62
CA LEU A 272 -35.10 16.85 -10.81
C LEU A 272 -35.15 17.92 -9.72
N ALA A 273 -34.01 18.43 -9.28
CA ALA A 273 -33.86 19.33 -8.13
C ALA A 273 -34.44 20.77 -8.31
N GLY A 274 -35.36 20.99 -9.26
CA GLY A 274 -36.07 22.26 -9.46
C GLY A 274 -35.18 23.44 -9.92
N GLN A 275 -35.80 24.59 -10.22
CA GLN A 275 -35.05 25.84 -10.38
C GLN A 275 -34.45 26.24 -9.02
N GLU A 276 -33.23 26.77 -9.04
CA GLU A 276 -32.47 27.16 -7.84
C GLU A 276 -33.36 28.03 -6.94
N THR A 277 -33.86 27.43 -5.85
CA THR A 277 -34.47 28.21 -4.77
C THR A 277 -33.34 29.07 -4.24
N GLY A 278 -33.45 30.39 -4.40
CA GLY A 278 -32.40 31.38 -4.10
C GLY A 278 -32.09 31.52 -2.60
N LEU A 279 -31.96 30.39 -1.90
CA LEU A 279 -31.47 30.34 -0.53
C LEU A 279 -30.05 30.88 -0.53
N PRO A 280 -29.76 31.93 0.26
CA PRO A 280 -28.44 32.53 0.33
C PRO A 280 -27.42 31.46 0.74
N ASP A 281 -26.27 31.46 0.06
CA ASP A 281 -25.20 30.50 0.30
C ASP A 281 -24.68 30.69 1.73
N PRO A 282 -24.84 29.70 2.63
CA PRO A 282 -24.39 29.80 4.02
C PRO A 282 -22.87 29.97 4.14
N LEU A 283 -22.11 29.77 3.06
CA LEU A 283 -20.66 30.03 3.01
C LEU A 283 -20.30 31.45 2.54
N THR A 284 -21.25 32.22 2.02
CA THR A 284 -21.04 33.65 1.65
C THR A 284 -21.43 34.63 2.74
N THR A 285 -21.98 34.16 3.87
CA THR A 285 -22.06 34.98 5.08
C THR A 285 -20.68 35.02 5.73
N VAL A 286 -19.74 35.68 5.04
CA VAL A 286 -18.63 36.35 5.71
C VAL A 286 -19.30 37.42 6.57
N THR A 287 -19.53 37.11 7.85
CA THR A 287 -19.86 38.13 8.84
C THR A 287 -18.77 39.17 8.75
N ASP A 288 -19.09 40.31 8.14
CA ASP A 288 -18.26 41.49 8.16
C ASP A 288 -18.07 41.88 9.64
N PRO A 289 -16.86 41.71 10.20
CA PRO A 289 -16.62 41.99 11.60
C PRO A 289 -16.72 43.49 11.91
N SER A 290 -16.81 44.37 10.90
CA SER A 290 -16.90 45.82 11.06
C SER A 290 -18.30 46.33 11.44
N SER A 291 -19.31 45.47 11.52
CA SER A 291 -20.69 45.85 11.86
C SER A 291 -21.04 45.86 13.36
N ARG A 292 -20.07 45.61 14.27
CA ARG A 292 -20.32 45.53 15.72
C ARG A 292 -20.10 46.82 16.53
N ASP A 293 -19.63 47.90 15.92
CA ASP A 293 -19.41 49.17 16.62
C ASP A 293 -20.31 50.29 16.05
N ARG A 294 -21.61 50.24 16.36
CA ARG A 294 -22.51 51.42 16.37
C ARG A 294 -23.59 51.26 17.44
#